data_AF-A0A6N2KUZ0-F1
#
_entry.id   AF-A0A6N2KUZ0-F1
#
_cell.length_a   1.000
_cell.length_b   1.000
_cell.length_c   1.000
_cell.angle_alpha   90.00
_cell.angle_beta   90.00
_cell.angle_gamma   90.00
#
_symmetry.space_group_name_H-M   'P 1'
#
loop_
_entity.id
_entity.type
_entity.pdbx_description
1 polymer ?
#
loop_
_entity_poly.entity_id
_entity_poly.type
_entity_poly.pdbx_seq_one_letter_code
_entity_poly.pdbx_strand_id
1 'polypeptide(L)'
;MRGRQQRPGWTLNSAAILRHLTTMLFGPKFLSLKLYQLSPAEDLEQARTLIRPGSLFQQDLSKADNFSAKGYGSVKRVYVICDEDLGIPVEFQRWMIENSGADEVMEIKGADHMVMFSKPQELSQCLSEIAKKHA
;
A
#
# COMPACT_ATOMS: atom_id res chain seq x y z
N MET A 1 35.92 41.19 -17.26
CA MET A 1 34.54 40.88 -17.68
C MET A 1 34.40 39.38 -17.86
N ARG A 2 33.71 38.67 -16.96
CA ARG A 2 33.37 37.25 -17.11
C ARG A 2 31.85 37.15 -17.02
N GLY A 3 31.21 36.76 -18.12
CA GLY A 3 29.76 36.61 -18.20
C GLY A 3 29.28 35.48 -17.29
N ARG A 4 28.28 35.77 -16.45
CA ARG A 4 27.54 34.74 -15.70
C ARG A 4 26.60 34.05 -16.67
N GLN A 5 26.88 32.79 -16.97
CA GLN A 5 25.97 31.91 -17.69
C GLN A 5 24.80 31.58 -16.74
N GLN A 6 23.59 32.01 -17.10
CA GLN A 6 22.38 31.68 -16.34
C GLN A 6 22.08 30.19 -16.52
N ARG A 7 21.85 29.48 -15.41
CA ARG A 7 21.41 28.08 -15.43
C ARG A 7 19.92 28.04 -15.82
N PRO A 8 19.46 27.04 -16.61
CA PRO A 8 18.05 26.89 -16.92
C PRO A 8 17.28 26.56 -15.64
N GLY A 9 16.29 27.39 -15.30
CA GLY A 9 15.35 27.12 -14.23
C GLY A 9 14.44 25.96 -14.63
N TRP A 10 14.44 24.90 -13.83
CA TRP A 10 13.44 23.83 -13.91
C TRP A 10 12.12 24.34 -13.33
N THR A 11 11.37 25.15 -14.09
CA THR A 11 9.95 25.34 -13.80
C THR A 11 9.20 24.12 -14.32
N LEU A 12 8.95 23.16 -13.43
CA LEU A 12 7.98 22.09 -13.67
C LEU A 12 6.62 22.73 -13.89
N ASN A 13 6.16 22.71 -15.14
CA ASN A 13 4.86 23.22 -15.51
C ASN A 13 3.79 22.21 -15.05
N SER A 14 3.25 22.42 -13.84
CA SER A 14 2.31 21.53 -13.14
C SER A 14 1.05 21.19 -13.96
N ALA A 15 0.73 21.99 -14.98
CA ALA A 15 -0.44 21.80 -15.85
C ALA A 15 -0.27 20.70 -16.91
N ALA A 16 0.96 20.26 -17.22
CA ALA A 16 1.19 19.19 -18.20
C ALA A 16 1.08 17.78 -17.60
N ILE A 17 1.33 17.64 -16.30
CA ILE A 17 1.36 16.35 -15.57
C ILE A 17 -0.07 15.82 -15.30
N LEU A 18 -1.07 16.70 -15.22
CA LEU A 18 -2.42 16.33 -14.75
C LEU A 18 -3.34 15.68 -15.80
N ARG A 19 -2.93 15.50 -17.07
CA ARG A 19 -3.87 15.16 -18.15
C ARG A 19 -4.33 13.71 -18.21
N HIS A 20 -3.79 12.82 -17.37
CA HIS A 20 -4.19 11.41 -17.40
C HIS A 20 -4.33 10.72 -16.02
N LEU A 21 -4.24 11.46 -14.92
CA LEU A 21 -4.36 10.87 -13.58
C LEU A 21 -5.77 10.35 -13.30
N THR A 22 -5.95 9.02 -13.31
CA THR A 22 -7.21 8.38 -12.90
C THR A 22 -7.30 8.36 -11.38
N THR A 23 -8.24 9.13 -10.81
CA THR A 23 -8.48 9.15 -9.36
C THR A 23 -9.44 8.05 -8.92
N MET A 24 -9.27 7.58 -7.69
CA MET A 24 -10.13 6.61 -7.02
C MET A 24 -10.51 7.13 -5.64
N LEU A 25 -11.79 7.00 -5.28
CA LEU A 25 -12.29 7.28 -3.93
C LEU A 25 -13.14 6.09 -3.48
N PHE A 26 -12.81 5.51 -2.33
CA PHE A 26 -13.60 4.43 -1.77
C PHE A 26 -14.95 4.95 -1.26
N GLY A 27 -16.04 4.40 -1.81
CA GLY A 27 -17.39 4.72 -1.37
C GLY A 27 -17.70 4.11 0.01
N PRO A 28 -18.69 4.65 0.74
CA PRO A 28 -19.03 4.21 2.09
C PRO A 28 -19.42 2.73 2.19
N LYS A 29 -20.13 2.20 1.18
CA LYS A 29 -20.47 0.77 1.11
C LYS A 29 -19.25 -0.11 0.87
N PHE A 30 -18.28 0.36 0.09
CA PHE A 30 -17.05 -0.38 -0.16
C PHE A 30 -16.22 -0.44 1.13
N LEU A 31 -16.06 0.69 1.82
CA LEU A 31 -15.40 0.74 3.13
C LEU A 31 -16.02 -0.28 4.10
N SER A 32 -17.34 -0.26 4.28
CA SER A 32 -18.01 -1.12 5.26
C SER A 32 -18.02 -2.60 4.90
N LEU A 33 -18.16 -2.95 3.61
CA LEU A 33 -18.37 -4.33 3.19
C LEU A 33 -17.10 -5.04 2.71
N LYS A 34 -16.02 -4.29 2.44
CA LYS A 34 -14.80 -4.83 1.84
C LYS A 34 -13.54 -4.57 2.64
N LEU A 35 -13.51 -3.47 3.41
CA LEU A 35 -12.29 -3.07 4.12
C LEU A 35 -12.42 -3.20 5.64
N TYR A 36 -13.56 -2.79 6.21
CA TYR A 36 -13.81 -2.70 7.66
C TYR A 36 -14.85 -3.71 8.17
N GLN A 37 -15.13 -4.79 7.45
CA GLN A 37 -16.23 -5.71 7.77
C GLN A 37 -16.04 -6.47 9.10
N LEU A 38 -14.81 -6.54 9.64
CA LEU A 38 -14.51 -7.15 10.94
C LEU A 38 -13.94 -6.14 11.95
N SER A 39 -13.79 -4.87 11.55
CA SER A 39 -13.28 -3.80 12.38
C SER A 39 -14.38 -3.20 13.27
N PRO A 40 -14.03 -2.56 14.40
CA PRO A 40 -14.97 -1.80 15.21
C PRO A 40 -15.73 -0.74 14.39
N ALA A 41 -17.00 -0.49 14.76
CA ALA A 41 -17.83 0.46 14.03
C ALA A 41 -17.30 1.90 14.13
N GLU A 42 -16.68 2.24 15.25
CA GLU A 42 -16.06 3.54 15.51
C GLU A 42 -14.93 3.85 14.51
N ASP A 43 -14.12 2.85 14.16
CA ASP A 43 -13.04 2.99 13.19
C ASP A 43 -13.57 3.20 11.77
N LEU A 44 -14.69 2.54 11.41
CA LEU A 44 -15.38 2.77 10.15
C LEU A 44 -15.97 4.19 10.06
N GLU A 45 -16.61 4.68 11.13
CA GLU A 45 -17.13 6.05 11.14
C GLU A 45 -16.00 7.06 11.06
N GLN A 46 -14.89 6.84 11.78
CA GLN A 46 -13.71 7.69 11.66
C GLN A 46 -13.16 7.69 10.23
N ALA A 47 -13.01 6.52 9.61
CA ALA A 47 -12.52 6.38 8.24
C ALA A 47 -13.37 7.16 7.23
N ARG A 48 -14.70 7.17 7.38
CA ARG A 48 -15.61 7.94 6.51
C ARG A 48 -15.37 9.44 6.56
N THR A 49 -14.89 9.97 7.70
CA THR A 49 -14.56 11.40 7.83
C THR A 49 -13.20 11.77 7.27
N LEU A 50 -12.29 10.79 7.17
CA LEU A 50 -10.88 11.01 6.82
C LEU A 50 -10.50 10.58 5.41
N ILE A 51 -11.29 9.70 4.77
CA ILE A 51 -10.96 9.15 3.44
C ILE A 51 -10.93 10.27 2.39
N ARG A 52 -9.93 10.21 1.50
CA ARG A 52 -9.70 11.21 0.44
C ARG A 52 -9.44 10.51 -0.89
N PRO A 53 -9.68 11.18 -2.03
CA PRO A 53 -9.34 10.63 -3.33
C PRO A 53 -7.83 10.34 -3.44
N GLY A 54 -7.49 9.14 -3.93
CA GLY A 54 -6.14 8.71 -4.29
C GLY A 54 -6.05 8.31 -5.76
N SER A 55 -4.95 7.65 -6.15
CA SER A 55 -4.78 7.03 -7.47
C SER A 55 -3.88 5.82 -7.35
N LEU A 56 -4.08 4.84 -8.24
CA LEU A 56 -3.15 3.71 -8.40
C LEU A 56 -1.97 4.04 -9.33
N PHE A 57 -1.94 5.24 -9.93
CA PHE A 57 -0.86 5.71 -10.82
C PHE A 57 -0.52 4.73 -11.96
N GLN A 58 -1.48 3.91 -12.41
CA GLN A 58 -1.24 2.79 -13.33
C GLN A 58 -0.51 3.20 -14.61
N GLN A 59 -0.84 4.36 -15.18
CA GLN A 59 -0.23 4.83 -16.42
C GLN A 59 1.23 5.23 -16.23
N ASP A 60 1.56 5.85 -15.11
CA ASP A 60 2.93 6.24 -14.79
C ASP A 60 3.76 4.99 -14.47
N LEU A 61 3.21 4.09 -13.64
CA LEU A 61 3.86 2.82 -13.29
C LEU A 61 4.04 1.89 -14.50
N SER A 62 3.15 1.92 -15.50
CA SER A 62 3.30 1.13 -16.73
C SER A 62 4.48 1.55 -17.61
N LYS A 63 5.03 2.75 -17.37
CA LYS A 63 6.16 3.33 -18.12
C LYS A 63 7.42 3.43 -17.27
N ALA A 64 7.30 3.22 -15.96
CA ALA A 64 8.43 3.28 -15.04
C ALA A 64 9.30 2.03 -15.21
N ASP A 65 10.60 2.17 -14.95
CA ASP A 65 11.50 1.02 -14.91
C ASP A 65 11.08 0.06 -13.78
N ASN A 66 11.19 -1.23 -14.06
CA ASN A 66 10.97 -2.25 -13.04
C ASN A 66 12.00 -2.15 -11.91
N PHE A 67 11.60 -2.59 -10.71
CA PHE A 67 12.51 -2.69 -9.58
C PHE A 67 13.65 -3.67 -9.86
N SER A 68 14.85 -3.36 -9.35
CA SER A 68 16.06 -4.16 -9.60
C SER A 68 16.40 -5.12 -8.46
N ALA A 69 17.08 -6.22 -8.79
CA ALA A 69 17.54 -7.19 -7.80
C ALA A 69 18.58 -6.62 -6.83
N LYS A 70 19.47 -5.73 -7.30
CA LYS A 70 20.48 -5.08 -6.47
C LYS A 70 19.89 -4.00 -5.54
N GLY A 71 18.76 -3.40 -5.93
CA GLY A 71 18.04 -2.40 -5.15
C GLY A 71 16.93 -3.04 -4.32
N TYR A 72 15.70 -3.02 -4.84
CA TYR A 72 14.53 -3.59 -4.15
C TYR A 72 14.73 -5.06 -3.73
N GLY A 73 15.31 -5.87 -4.62
CA GLY A 73 15.49 -7.30 -4.37
C GLY A 73 16.50 -7.63 -3.27
N SER A 74 17.33 -6.68 -2.83
CA SER A 74 18.30 -6.91 -1.75
C SER A 74 17.68 -6.77 -0.35
N VAL A 75 16.46 -6.24 -0.26
CA VAL A 75 15.77 -6.03 1.01
C VAL A 75 14.97 -7.28 1.36
N LYS A 76 15.09 -7.75 2.61
CA LYS A 76 14.25 -8.82 3.15
C LYS A 76 12.79 -8.40 3.18
N ARG A 77 11.90 -9.25 2.67
CA ARG A 77 10.46 -9.01 2.56
C ARG A 77 9.69 -10.02 3.38
N VAL A 78 8.88 -9.53 4.30
CA VAL A 78 7.87 -10.33 5.02
C VAL A 78 6.49 -9.94 4.51
N TYR A 79 5.68 -10.93 4.16
CA TYR A 79 4.28 -10.72 3.79
C TYR A 79 3.38 -11.18 4.94
N VAL A 80 2.46 -10.32 5.39
CA VAL A 80 1.48 -10.66 6.43
C VAL A 80 0.11 -10.81 5.77
N ILE A 81 -0.40 -12.04 5.71
CA ILE A 81 -1.70 -12.38 5.14
C ILE A 81 -2.81 -12.04 6.14
N CYS A 82 -3.88 -11.43 5.64
CA CYS A 82 -5.15 -11.28 6.34
C CYS A 82 -6.17 -12.18 5.65
N ASP A 83 -6.60 -13.26 6.33
CA ASP A 83 -7.37 -14.35 5.71
C ASP A 83 -8.84 -14.01 5.41
N GLU A 84 -9.41 -13.02 6.11
CA GLU A 84 -10.77 -12.53 5.90
C GLU A 84 -10.80 -11.19 5.14
N ASP A 85 -9.69 -10.80 4.47
CA ASP A 85 -9.64 -9.62 3.62
C ASP A 85 -10.53 -9.79 2.38
N LEU A 86 -11.48 -8.87 2.19
CA LEU A 86 -12.41 -8.85 1.05
C LEU A 86 -12.08 -7.75 0.02
N GLY A 87 -11.12 -6.87 0.32
CA GLY A 87 -10.60 -5.86 -0.60
C GLY A 87 -9.46 -6.42 -1.46
N ILE A 88 -8.56 -7.18 -0.83
CA ILE A 88 -7.49 -7.95 -1.47
C ILE A 88 -7.64 -9.41 -1.01
N PRO A 89 -8.46 -10.23 -1.70
CA PRO A 89 -8.79 -11.59 -1.27
C PRO A 89 -7.56 -12.45 -1.00
N VAL A 90 -7.65 -13.37 -0.04
CA VAL A 90 -6.54 -14.23 0.39
C VAL A 90 -5.92 -15.01 -0.78
N GLU A 91 -6.72 -15.42 -1.76
CA GLU A 91 -6.23 -16.11 -2.96
C GLU A 91 -5.34 -15.18 -3.80
N PHE A 92 -5.70 -13.90 -3.89
CA PHE A 92 -4.88 -12.92 -4.59
C PHE A 92 -3.62 -12.55 -3.79
N GLN A 93 -3.69 -12.50 -2.46
CA GLN A 93 -2.51 -12.34 -1.62
C GLN A 93 -1.52 -13.51 -1.81
N ARG A 94 -2.01 -14.75 -1.79
CA ARG A 94 -1.20 -15.95 -2.06
C ARG A 94 -0.62 -15.94 -3.47
N TRP A 95 -1.42 -15.56 -4.47
CA TRP A 95 -0.94 -15.38 -5.83
C TRP A 95 0.19 -14.33 -5.90
N MET A 96 0.06 -13.18 -5.22
CA MET A 96 1.14 -12.17 -5.18
C MET A 96 2.42 -12.72 -4.57
N ILE A 97 2.33 -13.51 -3.49
CA ILE A 97 3.48 -14.16 -2.84
C ILE A 97 4.15 -15.16 -3.79
N GLU A 98 3.37 -16.02 -4.46
CA GLU A 98 3.89 -17.02 -5.40
C GLU A 98 4.60 -16.37 -6.60
N ASN A 99 4.09 -15.24 -7.09
CA ASN A 99 4.60 -14.60 -8.30
C ASN A 99 5.71 -13.57 -8.03
N SER A 100 5.66 -12.86 -6.90
CA SER A 100 6.61 -11.78 -6.57
C SER A 100 7.64 -12.18 -5.52
N GLY A 101 7.36 -13.22 -4.74
CA GLY A 101 8.22 -13.75 -3.69
C GLY A 101 8.22 -12.92 -2.41
N ALA A 102 8.22 -13.62 -1.28
CA ALA A 102 8.52 -13.09 0.05
C ALA A 102 9.53 -14.02 0.73
N ASP A 103 10.43 -13.48 1.54
CA ASP A 103 11.39 -14.28 2.31
C ASP A 103 10.68 -15.02 3.44
N GLU A 104 9.64 -14.41 4.01
CA GLU A 104 8.83 -14.97 5.08
C GLU A 104 7.36 -14.60 4.89
N VAL A 105 6.47 -15.50 5.31
CA VAL A 105 5.03 -15.31 5.25
C VAL A 105 4.45 -15.57 6.62
N MET A 106 3.66 -14.64 7.13
CA MET A 106 2.88 -14.76 8.35
C MET A 106 1.41 -14.62 8.00
N GLU A 107 0.52 -15.12 8.84
CA GLU A 107 -0.93 -15.06 8.62
C GLU A 107 -1.62 -14.68 9.93
N ILE A 108 -2.47 -13.65 9.88
CA ILE A 108 -3.30 -13.21 10.99
C ILE A 108 -4.73 -13.64 10.68
N LYS A 109 -5.25 -14.56 11.49
CA LYS A 109 -6.57 -15.14 11.29
C LYS A 109 -7.69 -14.24 11.79
N GLY A 110 -8.79 -14.19 11.05
CA GLY A 110 -9.94 -13.34 11.33
C GLY A 110 -9.65 -11.85 11.15
N ALA A 111 -8.64 -11.49 10.36
CA ALA A 111 -8.32 -10.10 10.06
C ALA A 111 -8.97 -9.67 8.74
N ASP A 112 -9.67 -8.53 8.75
CA ASP A 112 -10.08 -7.86 7.52
C ASP A 112 -8.91 -7.09 6.89
N HIS A 113 -9.19 -6.32 5.83
CA HIS A 113 -8.18 -5.50 5.16
C HIS A 113 -7.49 -4.51 6.12
N MET A 114 -8.23 -4.06 7.13
CA MET A 114 -7.78 -3.10 8.12
C MET A 114 -7.29 -3.80 9.40
N VAL A 115 -6.33 -4.71 9.23
CA VAL A 115 -5.74 -5.53 10.30
C VAL A 115 -5.28 -4.75 11.53
N MET A 116 -4.88 -3.49 11.37
CA MET A 116 -4.51 -2.61 12.49
C MET A 116 -5.70 -2.19 13.37
N PHE A 117 -6.93 -2.35 12.91
CA PHE A 117 -8.17 -2.07 13.64
C PHE A 117 -8.88 -3.37 14.05
N SER A 118 -8.97 -4.35 13.14
CA SER A 118 -9.62 -5.64 13.45
C SER A 118 -8.79 -6.56 14.34
N LYS A 119 -7.45 -6.55 14.21
CA LYS A 119 -6.50 -7.43 14.93
C LYS A 119 -5.22 -6.70 15.41
N PRO A 120 -5.32 -5.58 16.16
CA PRO A 120 -4.17 -4.76 16.51
C PRO A 120 -3.12 -5.47 17.36
N GLN A 121 -3.53 -6.34 18.29
CA GLN A 121 -2.59 -7.03 19.18
C GLN A 121 -1.82 -8.10 18.43
N GLU A 122 -2.48 -8.89 17.59
CA GLU A 122 -1.87 -9.91 16.74
C GLU A 122 -0.91 -9.28 15.73
N LEU A 123 -1.28 -8.14 15.13
CA LEU A 123 -0.38 -7.39 14.26
C LEU A 123 0.84 -6.87 15.03
N SER A 124 0.65 -6.30 16.21
CA SER A 124 1.75 -5.80 17.04
C SER A 124 2.72 -6.92 17.44
N GLN A 125 2.19 -8.09 17.80
CA GLN A 125 3.00 -9.26 18.10
C GLN A 125 3.77 -9.74 16.85
N CYS A 126 3.08 -9.88 15.71
CA CYS A 126 3.67 -10.24 14.42
C CYS A 126 4.84 -9.32 14.06
N LEU A 127 4.64 -8.00 14.11
CA LEU A 127 5.69 -7.01 13.83
C LEU A 127 6.84 -7.08 14.84
N SER A 128 6.55 -7.32 16.12
CA SER A 128 7.57 -7.49 17.16
C SER A 128 8.42 -8.73 16.96
N GLU A 129 7.83 -9.83 16.49
CA GLU A 129 8.54 -11.06 16.14
C GLU A 129 9.45 -10.86 14.92
N ILE A 130 8.94 -10.21 13.87
CA ILE A 130 9.73 -9.83 12.69
C ILE A 130 10.92 -8.96 13.11
N ALA A 131 10.68 -7.94 13.93
CA ALA A 131 11.72 -7.04 14.42
C ALA A 131 12.79 -7.79 15.22
N LYS A 132 12.41 -8.70 16.12
CA LYS A 132 13.37 -9.52 16.88
C LYS A 132 14.17 -10.47 16.00
N LYS A 133 13.56 -11.03 14.95
CA LYS A 133 14.19 -11.98 14.05
C LYS A 133 15.19 -11.32 13.09
N HIS A 134 14.99 -10.04 12.79
CA HIS A 134 15.81 -9.27 11.84
C HIS A 134 16.49 -8.04 12.46
N ALA A 135 16.60 -8.00 13.80
CA ALA A 135 17.33 -6.96 14.54
C ALA A 135 18.84 -6.99 14.26
#